data_AF-A0A8E2JII5-F1
#
_entry.id   AF-A0A8E2JII5-F1
#
_cell.length_a   1.000
_cell.length_b   1.000
_cell.length_c   1.000
_cell.angle_alpha   90.00
_cell.angle_beta   90.00
_cell.angle_gamma   90.00
#
_symmetry.space_group_name_H-M   'P 1'
#
loop_
_entity.id
_entity.type
_entity.pdbx_description
1 polymer ?
#
loop_
_entity_poly.entity_id
_entity_poly.type
_entity_poly.pdbx_seq_one_letter_code
_entity_poly.pdbx_strand_id
1 'polypeptide(L)'
;MWHMQTTANGVKGAVYQNVKRNTNSNSSATDLMSNNFRCNVGDEVSNGTAVVAIAAGSSVTFAVNVTGYHDGPIFFQIADATAADGSTRWFKIKGSGILSPHSLAEPEI
;
A
#
# COMPACT_ATOMS: atom_id res chain seq x y z
N MET A 1 5.61 8.83 -13.81
CA MET A 1 4.41 8.73 -12.95
C MET A 1 4.18 7.26 -12.65
N TRP A 2 3.85 6.86 -11.42
CA TRP A 2 3.58 5.45 -11.11
C TRP A 2 2.39 4.94 -11.94
N HIS A 3 2.36 3.64 -12.19
CA HIS A 3 1.11 2.97 -12.52
C HIS A 3 0.89 1.94 -11.43
N MET A 4 -0.06 2.24 -10.53
CA MET A 4 -0.44 1.36 -9.43
C MET A 4 -1.74 0.67 -9.77
N GLN A 5 -1.81 -0.63 -9.56
CA GLN A 5 -3.00 -1.45 -9.80
C GLN A 5 -3.20 -2.44 -8.67
N THR A 6 -4.46 -2.71 -8.36
CA THR A 6 -4.85 -3.72 -7.38
C THR A 6 -5.46 -4.92 -8.11
N THR A 7 -5.07 -6.13 -7.72
CA THR A 7 -5.80 -7.35 -8.05
C THR A 7 -6.49 -7.84 -6.79
N ALA A 8 -7.81 -7.92 -6.84
CA ALA A 8 -8.66 -8.37 -5.73
C ALA A 8 -9.73 -9.32 -6.29
N ASN A 9 -10.14 -10.33 -5.51
CA ASN A 9 -11.11 -11.36 -5.94
C ASN A 9 -10.75 -12.01 -7.29
N GLY A 10 -9.44 -12.17 -7.57
CA GLY A 10 -8.95 -12.71 -8.84
C GLY A 10 -9.03 -11.78 -10.05
N VAL A 11 -9.49 -10.53 -9.89
CA VAL A 11 -9.66 -9.57 -10.99
C VAL A 11 -8.66 -8.42 -10.86
N LYS A 12 -7.93 -8.15 -11.93
CA LYS A 12 -7.00 -7.02 -12.02
C LYS A 12 -7.77 -5.73 -12.36
N GLY A 13 -7.66 -4.73 -11.50
CA GLY A 13 -8.29 -3.42 -11.68
C GLY A 13 -7.54 -2.51 -12.66
N ALA A 14 -8.20 -1.40 -13.04
CA ALA A 14 -7.59 -0.33 -13.82
C ALA A 14 -6.54 0.44 -13.00
N VAL A 15 -5.69 1.18 -13.70
CA VAL A 15 -4.63 1.99 -13.08
C VAL A 15 -5.25 3.06 -12.18
N TYR A 16 -4.82 3.09 -10.90
CA TYR A 16 -5.37 3.93 -9.83
C TYR A 16 -6.87 3.74 -9.54
N GLN A 17 -7.48 2.61 -9.93
CA GLN A 17 -8.89 2.35 -9.64
C GLN A 17 -9.17 2.31 -8.13
N ASN A 18 -8.32 1.62 -7.37
CA ASN A 18 -8.48 1.41 -5.92
C ASN A 18 -7.29 1.93 -5.11
N VAL A 19 -6.39 2.67 -5.76
CA VAL A 19 -5.18 3.23 -5.16
C VAL A 19 -5.22 4.72 -5.40
N LYS A 20 -5.19 5.49 -4.32
CA LYS A 20 -5.17 6.94 -4.41
C LYS A 20 -3.85 7.38 -5.07
N ARG A 21 -3.90 8.49 -5.82
CA ARG A 21 -2.81 8.91 -6.71
C ARG A 21 -1.98 10.01 -6.06
N ASN A 22 -0.73 9.69 -5.75
CA ASN A 22 0.26 10.66 -5.29
C ASN A 22 0.68 11.65 -6.39
N THR A 23 1.10 12.85 -5.99
CA THR A 23 1.50 13.94 -6.90
C THR A 23 3.01 14.13 -7.03
N ASN A 24 3.79 13.56 -6.11
CA ASN A 24 5.25 13.67 -6.05
C ASN A 24 6.02 12.63 -6.89
N SER A 25 5.38 11.99 -7.87
CA SER A 25 6.02 10.97 -8.73
C SER A 25 6.75 9.90 -7.89
N ASN A 26 7.96 9.46 -8.26
CA ASN A 26 8.67 8.38 -7.57
C ASN A 26 9.44 8.76 -6.31
N SER A 27 9.27 9.99 -5.83
CA SER A 27 10.00 10.47 -4.65
C SER A 27 9.37 9.93 -3.37
N SER A 28 10.21 9.52 -2.43
CA SER A 28 9.79 9.11 -1.10
C SER A 28 9.48 10.31 -0.22
N ALA A 29 8.52 10.16 0.69
CA ALA A 29 8.42 11.06 1.85
C ALA A 29 9.59 10.75 2.80
N THR A 30 10.29 11.78 3.27
CA THR A 30 11.50 11.63 4.11
C THR A 30 11.30 12.11 5.54
N ASP A 31 10.30 12.94 5.80
CA ASP A 31 9.94 13.41 7.14
C ASP A 31 8.90 12.49 7.77
N LEU A 32 9.31 11.74 8.80
CA LEU A 32 8.46 10.82 9.55
C LEU A 32 7.36 11.52 10.34
N MET A 33 7.51 12.81 10.63
CA MET A 33 6.50 13.61 11.35
C MET A 33 5.44 14.18 10.39
N SER A 34 5.65 14.07 9.08
CA SER A 34 4.71 14.55 8.08
C SER A 34 3.52 13.61 7.91
N ASN A 35 2.32 14.17 7.75
CA ASN A 35 1.13 13.40 7.36
C ASN A 35 1.30 12.69 6.01
N ASN A 36 2.23 13.16 5.16
CA ASN A 36 2.58 12.50 3.90
C ASN A 36 3.14 11.09 4.11
N PHE A 37 3.60 10.73 5.31
CA PHE A 37 4.09 9.38 5.58
C PHE A 37 2.96 8.32 5.65
N ARG A 38 1.69 8.75 5.73
CA ARG A 38 0.52 7.85 5.80
C ARG A 38 0.12 7.30 4.44
N CYS A 39 -0.06 8.18 3.46
CA CYS A 39 -0.54 7.83 2.12
C CYS A 39 0.26 8.48 0.97
N ASN A 40 1.41 9.12 1.26
CA ASN A 40 2.21 9.91 0.32
C ASN A 40 1.61 11.29 -0.02
N VAL A 41 2.40 12.12 -0.71
CA VAL A 41 2.08 13.53 -0.99
C VAL A 41 0.94 13.67 -1.99
N GLY A 42 -0.06 14.49 -1.65
CA GLY A 42 -1.23 14.77 -2.50
C GLY A 42 -2.28 13.67 -2.49
N ASP A 43 -2.18 12.75 -1.54
CA ASP A 43 -3.03 11.56 -1.40
C ASP A 43 -4.01 11.66 -0.22
N GLU A 44 -4.21 12.87 0.29
CA GLU A 44 -5.05 13.13 1.46
C GLU A 44 -6.54 12.88 1.16
N VAL A 45 -6.93 12.87 -0.12
CA VAL A 45 -8.30 12.65 -0.59
C VAL A 45 -8.36 11.51 -1.61
N SER A 46 -9.52 10.84 -1.73
CA SER A 46 -9.65 9.65 -2.59
C SER A 46 -9.48 9.94 -4.10
N ASN A 47 -9.76 11.17 -4.52
CA ASN A 47 -9.68 11.63 -5.91
C ASN A 47 -10.38 10.69 -6.92
N GLY A 48 -11.52 10.10 -6.53
CA GLY A 48 -12.32 9.23 -7.39
C GLY A 48 -11.95 7.75 -7.36
N THR A 49 -11.11 7.30 -6.42
CA THR A 49 -10.87 5.87 -6.22
C THR A 49 -12.14 5.14 -5.78
N ALA A 50 -12.34 3.95 -6.31
CA ALA A 50 -13.38 3.01 -5.89
C ALA A 50 -12.91 2.15 -4.70
N VAL A 51 -13.86 1.64 -3.93
CA VAL A 51 -13.62 0.62 -2.90
C VAL A 51 -13.93 -0.76 -3.47
N VAL A 52 -13.09 -1.75 -3.15
CA VAL A 52 -13.33 -3.16 -3.48
C VAL A 52 -13.51 -3.96 -2.19
N ALA A 53 -14.63 -4.71 -2.10
CA ALA A 53 -14.86 -5.62 -1.00
C ALA A 53 -14.05 -6.92 -1.22
N ILE A 54 -13.40 -7.40 -0.16
CA ILE A 54 -12.64 -8.66 -0.15
C ILE A 54 -13.05 -9.46 1.08
N ALA A 55 -13.06 -10.79 0.98
CA ALA A 55 -13.28 -11.62 2.14
C ALA A 55 -12.01 -11.64 3.02
N ALA A 56 -12.17 -11.61 4.34
CA ALA A 56 -11.05 -11.78 5.26
C ALA A 56 -10.30 -13.10 4.97
N GLY A 57 -8.97 -13.08 5.05
CA GLY A 57 -8.11 -14.21 4.66
C GLY A 57 -7.85 -14.31 3.15
N SER A 58 -8.49 -13.50 2.31
CA SER A 58 -8.18 -13.45 0.87
C SER A 58 -6.85 -12.74 0.61
N SER A 59 -6.19 -13.12 -0.47
CA SER A 59 -5.02 -12.41 -0.97
C SER A 59 -5.41 -11.20 -1.84
N VAL A 60 -4.65 -10.12 -1.70
CA VAL A 60 -4.71 -8.92 -2.56
C VAL A 60 -3.32 -8.64 -3.09
N THR A 61 -3.22 -8.30 -4.37
CA THR A 61 -1.94 -7.93 -5.00
C THR A 61 -1.93 -6.45 -5.32
N PHE A 62 -0.87 -5.76 -4.90
CA PHE A 62 -0.55 -4.40 -5.33
C PHE A 62 0.59 -4.48 -6.35
N ALA A 63 0.31 -4.05 -7.58
CA ALA A 63 1.29 -3.98 -8.65
C ALA A 63 1.73 -2.53 -8.84
N VAL A 64 3.04 -2.30 -8.84
CA VAL A 64 3.67 -1.02 -9.15
C VAL A 64 4.56 -1.19 -10.37
N ASN A 65 4.38 -0.35 -11.38
CA ASN A 65 5.26 -0.36 -12.55
C ASN A 65 6.44 0.61 -12.33
N VAL A 66 7.53 0.11 -11.73
CA VAL A 66 8.80 0.81 -11.65
C VAL A 66 10.01 -0.07 -11.88
N THR A 67 11.06 0.58 -12.37
CA THR A 67 12.42 0.07 -12.39
C THR A 67 13.13 0.57 -11.13
N GLY A 68 13.45 -0.35 -10.21
CA GLY A 68 14.11 -0.04 -8.94
C GLY A 68 13.51 -0.88 -7.81
N TYR A 69 14.38 -1.48 -6.99
CA TYR A 69 14.00 -2.38 -5.91
C TYR A 69 14.52 -1.81 -4.59
N HIS A 70 13.61 -1.60 -3.64
CA HIS A 70 13.94 -1.18 -2.28
C HIS A 70 13.27 -2.15 -1.31
N ASP A 71 14.10 -2.90 -0.56
CA ASP A 71 13.63 -3.76 0.52
C ASP A 71 13.03 -2.91 1.65
N GLY A 72 11.84 -3.29 2.09
CA GLY A 72 11.20 -2.65 3.23
C GLY A 72 9.89 -3.32 3.62
N PRO A 73 9.43 -3.09 4.86
CA PRO A 73 8.13 -3.59 5.31
C PRO A 73 6.97 -2.86 4.59
N ILE A 74 5.87 -3.58 4.38
CA ILE A 74 4.61 -3.02 3.85
C ILE A 74 3.60 -2.95 5.00
N PHE A 75 3.03 -1.76 5.23
CA PHE A 75 2.07 -1.54 6.31
C PHE A 75 0.67 -1.39 5.76
N PHE A 76 -0.32 -1.82 6.55
CA PHE A 76 -1.73 -1.75 6.19
C PHE A 76 -2.54 -1.19 7.37
N GLN A 77 -3.71 -0.64 7.06
CA GLN A 77 -4.63 -0.06 8.02
C GLN A 77 -5.98 -0.78 7.88
N ILE A 78 -6.66 -1.01 9.00
CA ILE A 78 -8.10 -1.31 9.00
C ILE A 78 -8.80 -0.02 9.36
N ALA A 79 -9.51 0.53 8.38
CA ALA A 79 -10.40 1.66 8.54
C ALA A 79 -11.58 1.49 7.58
N ASP A 80 -12.63 2.28 7.77
CA ASP A 80 -13.63 2.47 6.72
C ASP A 80 -12.95 3.13 5.52
N ALA A 81 -12.76 2.36 4.45
CA ALA A 81 -12.05 2.80 3.25
C ALA A 81 -12.70 4.01 2.57
N THR A 82 -13.96 4.32 2.86
CA THR A 82 -14.67 5.48 2.30
C THR A 82 -14.32 6.80 2.99
N ALA A 83 -13.87 6.75 4.24
CA ALA A 83 -13.60 7.94 5.07
C ALA A 83 -12.14 8.02 5.58
N ALA A 84 -11.33 6.99 5.35
CA ALA A 84 -9.97 6.92 5.89
C ALA A 84 -9.00 7.93 5.26
N ASP A 85 -8.34 8.69 6.13
CA ASP A 85 -7.23 9.62 5.84
C ASP A 85 -5.86 9.07 6.33
N GLY A 86 -5.82 7.83 6.80
CA GLY A 86 -4.61 7.20 7.35
C GLY A 86 -4.24 7.66 8.77
N SER A 87 -5.05 8.45 9.46
CA SER A 87 -4.77 8.94 10.81
C SER A 87 -5.00 7.93 11.93
N THR A 88 -5.72 6.83 11.65
CA THR A 88 -6.01 5.80 12.66
C THR A 88 -4.83 4.83 12.81
N ARG A 89 -4.96 3.84 13.71
CA ARG A 89 -3.88 2.90 14.01
C ARG A 89 -3.56 2.00 12.82
N TRP A 90 -2.27 1.93 12.48
CA TRP A 90 -1.69 1.03 11.50
C TRP A 90 -1.21 -0.26 12.17
N PHE A 91 -1.22 -1.36 11.43
CA PHE A 91 -0.59 -2.61 11.84
C PHE A 91 0.07 -3.29 10.63
N LYS A 92 1.06 -4.13 10.90
CA LYS A 92 1.76 -4.86 9.84
C LYS A 92 0.99 -6.15 9.54
N ILE A 93 0.73 -6.44 8.26
CA ILE A 93 0.19 -7.74 7.81
C ILE A 93 1.18 -8.52 6.94
N LYS A 94 2.19 -7.85 6.38
CA LYS A 94 3.26 -8.48 5.62
C LYS A 94 4.53 -7.66 5.72
N GLY A 95 5.63 -8.29 6.11
CA GLY A 95 6.95 -7.69 6.08
C GLY A 95 7.92 -8.62 5.39
N SER A 96 9.00 -8.04 4.89
CA SER A 96 10.22 -8.77 4.62
C SER A 96 11.36 -7.96 5.24
N GLY A 97 12.07 -8.57 6.19
CA GLY A 97 13.34 -8.04 6.67
C GLY A 97 14.47 -8.34 5.69
N ILE A 98 15.70 -7.97 6.05
CA ILE A 98 16.89 -8.55 5.41
C ILE A 98 16.87 -10.05 5.69
N LEU A 99 16.78 -10.86 4.65
CA LEU A 99 17.11 -12.28 4.72
C LEU A 99 18.64 -12.36 4.76
N SER A 100 19.21 -12.43 5.97
CA SER A 100 20.57 -12.97 6.12
C SER A 100 20.56 -14.40 5.54
N PRO A 101 21.62 -14.90 4.87
CA PRO A 101 21.64 -16.25 4.28
C PRO A 101 21.40 -17.40 5.29
N HIS A 102 21.21 -17.08 6.58
CA HIS A 102 20.86 -18.00 7.66
C HIS A 102 19.73 -17.44 8.56
N SER A 103 18.48 -17.27 8.09
CA SER A 103 17.31 -17.43 8.99
C SER A 103 15.97 -17.44 8.24
N LEU A 104 15.00 -18.07 8.91
CA LEU A 104 13.73 -18.63 8.47
C LEU A 104 12.67 -17.58 8.08
N ALA A 105 11.78 -18.00 7.17
CA ALA A 105 10.58 -17.27 6.77
C ALA A 105 9.72 -16.85 7.97
N GLU A 106 9.09 -15.67 7.88
CA GLU A 106 8.08 -15.25 8.86
C GLU A 106 6.95 -16.30 8.92
N PRO A 107 6.50 -16.73 10.11
CA PRO A 107 5.37 -17.64 10.22
C PRO A 107 4.08 -16.93 9.82
N GLU A 108 3.27 -17.61 9.01
CA GLU A 108 1.91 -17.18 8.69
C GLU A 108 1.06 -17.11 9.98
N ILE A 109 0.20 -16.10 10.07
CA ILE A 109 -0.84 -15.96 11.11
C ILE A 109 -2.00 -16.88 10.76
#